data_AF-A0A7S2JXS1-F1
#
_entry.id   AF-A0A7S2JXS1-F1
#
_cell.length_a   1.000
_cell.length_b   1.000
_cell.length_c   1.000
_cell.angle_alpha   90.00
_cell.angle_beta   90.00
_cell.angle_gamma   90.00
#
_symmetry.space_group_name_H-M   'P 1'
#
loop_
_entity.id
_entity.type
_entity.pdbx_description
1 polymer ?
#
loop_
_entity_poly.entity_id
_entity_poly.type
_entity_poly.pdbx_seq_one_letter_code
_entity_poly.pdbx_strand_id
1 'polypeptide(L)'
;KMTKQQETTTTTAHFEYEFGGPIGAFLTTLSLPIVTIWLAHCASIGQLDLTPKVTFASDDDSVTNAGECTEHEHCLNIDPKALVGAIIGCVIWFVYLVILERILPCDLVQGAPLPIQQSNTDKKTNAAETKASTSRLSYRINGHLTLWLTLAILSIGRPQIEYQDTNAGVRMTFSAYPLHLLSEYYVELAAATVALTTLLSIWLYIKSFHANALLATGGCSGYHVYDFYMGRELNPRSLANTFDWPSFAG
;
A
#
# COMPACT_ATOMS: atom_id res chain seq x y z
N LYS A 1 -36.38 24.99 50.41
CA LYS A 1 -36.41 24.48 49.02
C LYS A 1 -35.04 24.77 48.40
N MET A 2 -34.12 23.80 48.45
CA MET A 2 -32.81 23.90 47.81
C MET A 2 -32.84 22.98 46.59
N THR A 3 -32.75 23.58 45.41
CA THR A 3 -32.74 22.89 44.12
C THR A 3 -31.36 22.26 43.93
N LYS A 4 -31.27 20.93 44.00
CA LYS A 4 -30.07 20.18 43.59
C LYS A 4 -29.89 20.37 42.09
N GLN A 5 -28.76 20.95 41.69
CA GLN A 5 -28.28 20.91 40.31
C GLN A 5 -27.93 19.45 39.99
N GLN A 6 -28.61 18.89 38.99
CA GLN A 6 -28.20 17.64 38.35
C GLN A 6 -27.05 17.97 37.41
N GLU A 7 -25.85 17.59 37.82
CA GLU A 7 -24.64 17.58 37.00
C GLU A 7 -24.79 16.44 35.98
N THR A 8 -25.09 16.78 34.73
CA THR A 8 -25.07 15.83 33.62
C THR A 8 -23.62 15.42 33.36
N THR A 9 -23.20 14.32 33.96
CA THR A 9 -21.98 13.61 33.58
C THR A 9 -22.17 13.09 32.15
N THR A 10 -21.64 13.82 31.17
CA THR A 10 -21.39 13.27 29.83
C THR A 10 -20.39 12.14 29.99
N THR A 11 -20.88 10.90 30.07
CA THR A 11 -20.05 9.71 29.94
C THR A 11 -19.43 9.74 28.55
N THR A 12 -18.19 10.22 28.47
CA THR A 12 -17.33 10.07 27.30
C THR A 12 -17.28 8.58 27.02
N ALA A 13 -17.92 8.15 25.92
CA ALA A 13 -17.81 6.78 25.45
C ALA A 13 -16.32 6.46 25.33
N HIS A 14 -15.86 5.49 26.12
CA HIS A 14 -14.46 5.12 26.17
C HIS A 14 -14.11 4.49 24.82
N PHE A 15 -13.36 5.22 24.00
CA PHE A 15 -12.88 4.69 22.73
C PHE A 15 -11.83 3.62 23.02
N GLU A 16 -12.08 2.39 22.60
CA GLU A 16 -11.14 1.29 22.79
C GLU A 16 -10.02 1.42 21.76
N TYR A 17 -8.83 1.73 22.26
CA TYR A 17 -7.63 1.81 21.44
C TYR A 17 -7.07 0.41 21.18
N GLU A 18 -6.83 0.11 19.92
CA GLU A 18 -6.08 -1.06 19.48
C GLU A 18 -4.59 -0.70 19.31
N PHE A 19 -3.72 -1.71 19.18
CA PHE A 19 -2.29 -1.50 18.86
C PHE A 19 -1.53 -0.55 19.80
N GLY A 20 -1.90 -0.47 21.07
CA GLY A 20 -1.26 0.43 22.05
C GLY A 20 -1.64 1.90 21.87
N GLY A 21 -2.72 2.18 21.15
CA GLY A 21 -3.26 3.53 20.96
C GLY A 21 -2.37 4.45 20.12
N PRO A 22 -2.48 5.78 20.31
CA PRO A 22 -1.80 6.73 19.44
C PRO A 22 -0.28 6.58 19.42
N ILE A 23 0.33 6.20 20.55
CA ILE A 23 1.78 6.05 20.64
C ILE A 23 2.26 4.77 19.97
N GLY A 24 1.51 3.67 20.10
CA GLY A 24 1.82 2.43 19.42
C GLY A 24 1.66 2.57 17.91
N ALA A 25 0.57 3.18 17.45
CA ALA A 25 0.34 3.50 16.04
C ALA A 25 1.44 4.38 15.43
N PHE A 26 1.93 5.38 16.17
CA PHE A 26 3.05 6.22 15.73
C PHE A 26 4.34 5.40 15.57
N LEU A 27 4.67 4.60 16.59
CA LEU A 27 5.89 3.79 16.60
C LEU A 27 5.87 2.74 15.49
N THR A 28 4.74 2.07 15.26
CA THR A 28 4.62 1.08 14.17
C THR A 28 4.74 1.74 12.81
N THR A 29 4.08 2.88 12.58
CA THR A 29 4.13 3.62 11.32
C THR A 29 5.57 4.04 10.94
N LEU A 30 6.39 4.44 11.92
CA LEU A 30 7.78 4.82 11.67
C LEU A 30 8.76 3.64 11.67
N SER A 31 8.56 2.65 12.55
CA SER A 31 9.51 1.53 12.69
C SER A 31 9.39 0.54 11.55
N LEU A 32 8.18 0.23 11.06
CA LEU A 32 7.98 -0.82 10.07
C LEU A 32 8.75 -0.55 8.76
N PRO A 33 8.72 0.67 8.16
CA PRO A 33 9.50 0.99 6.97
C PRO A 33 11.01 0.81 7.18
N ILE A 34 11.53 1.29 8.32
CA ILE A 34 12.95 1.22 8.66
C ILE A 34 13.38 -0.24 8.80
N VAL A 35 12.62 -1.03 9.56
CA VAL A 35 12.87 -2.47 9.75
C VAL A 35 12.78 -3.21 8.42
N THR A 36 11.84 -2.86 7.54
CA THR A 36 11.70 -3.49 6.22
C THR A 36 12.93 -3.25 5.35
N ILE A 37 13.42 -2.02 5.27
CA ILE A 37 14.63 -1.69 4.50
C ILE A 37 15.87 -2.37 5.12
N TRP A 38 15.97 -2.36 6.45
CA TRP A 38 17.06 -3.02 7.16
C TRP A 38 17.09 -4.53 6.93
N LEU A 39 15.93 -5.21 6.99
CA LEU A 39 15.83 -6.63 6.69
C LEU A 39 16.13 -6.92 5.20
N ALA A 40 15.71 -6.04 4.29
CA ALA A 40 16.06 -6.17 2.87
C ALA A 40 17.57 -6.09 2.65
N HIS A 41 18.25 -5.20 3.38
CA HIS A 41 19.70 -5.12 3.37
C HIS A 41 20.36 -6.39 3.93
N CYS A 42 19.91 -6.89 5.09
CA CYS A 42 20.41 -8.13 5.67
C CYS A 42 20.23 -9.33 4.71
N ALA A 43 19.09 -9.40 4.01
CA ALA A 43 18.84 -10.42 3.00
C ALA A 43 19.80 -10.31 1.81
N SER A 44 20.16 -9.09 1.38
CA SER A 44 21.12 -8.87 0.28
C SER A 44 22.54 -9.33 0.62
N ILE A 45 22.96 -9.20 1.88
CA ILE A 45 24.27 -9.62 2.37
C ILE A 45 24.27 -11.12 2.74
N GLY A 46 23.09 -11.67 3.06
CA GLY A 46 22.94 -13.04 3.54
C GLY A 46 23.30 -13.22 5.02
N GLN A 47 23.40 -12.12 5.79
CA GLN A 47 23.71 -12.12 7.22
C GLN A 47 22.92 -11.04 7.96
N LEU A 48 22.69 -11.23 9.26
CA LEU A 48 22.04 -10.24 10.11
C LEU A 48 23.08 -9.21 10.58
N ASP A 49 23.08 -8.04 9.96
CA ASP A 49 23.92 -6.93 10.39
C ASP A 49 23.17 -6.06 11.42
N LEU A 50 23.66 -6.01 12.65
CA LEU A 50 23.07 -5.23 13.74
C LEU A 50 23.57 -3.78 13.76
N THR A 51 24.57 -3.44 12.94
CA THR A 51 25.20 -2.11 12.89
C THR A 51 25.30 -1.58 11.45
N PRO A 52 24.17 -1.46 10.72
CA PRO A 52 24.20 -0.99 9.35
C PRO A 52 24.69 0.46 9.29
N LYS A 53 25.79 0.71 8.57
CA LYS A 53 26.20 2.08 8.22
C LYS A 53 25.43 2.51 6.97
N VAL A 54 24.72 3.64 7.07
CA VAL A 54 24.01 4.26 5.94
C VAL A 54 24.96 5.22 5.25
N THR A 55 25.28 4.96 3.99
CA THR A 55 26.09 5.85 3.16
C THR A 55 25.29 6.25 1.94
N PHE A 56 25.11 7.55 1.73
CA PHE A 56 24.48 8.07 0.52
C PHE A 56 25.57 8.27 -0.53
N ALA A 57 25.49 7.52 -1.64
CA ALA A 57 26.37 7.73 -2.77
C ALA A 57 26.02 9.06 -3.45
N SER A 58 26.85 10.08 -3.23
CA SER A 58 26.78 11.36 -3.92
C SER A 58 27.67 11.27 -5.17
N ASP A 59 27.14 11.64 -6.34
CA ASP A 59 27.86 11.72 -7.64
C ASP A 59 28.95 12.82 -7.66
N ASP A 60 29.29 13.43 -6.50
CA ASP A 60 30.34 14.46 -6.39
C ASP A 60 31.68 13.81 -6.02
N ASP A 61 32.52 13.64 -7.04
CA ASP A 61 33.97 13.49 -6.93
C ASP A 61 34.58 14.72 -6.24
N SER A 62 34.47 14.83 -4.92
CA SER A 62 35.43 15.55 -4.07
C SER A 62 35.04 15.47 -2.60
N VAL A 63 36.08 15.54 -1.76
CA VAL A 63 36.06 15.67 -0.30
C VAL A 63 36.23 14.35 0.47
N THR A 64 37.47 13.89 0.44
CA THR A 64 38.34 13.69 1.62
C THR A 64 37.63 13.53 2.97
N ASN A 65 37.92 12.39 3.62
CA ASN A 65 37.48 11.94 4.95
C ASN A 65 36.19 11.09 4.99
N ALA A 66 35.90 10.33 3.94
CA ALA A 66 35.27 9.04 4.15
C ALA A 66 36.30 8.15 4.86
N GLY A 67 36.14 8.00 6.18
CA GLY A 67 36.90 7.04 6.94
C GLY A 67 36.91 5.72 6.19
N GLU A 68 38.12 5.26 5.93
CA GLU A 68 38.52 3.96 5.42
C GLU A 68 37.45 2.90 5.74
N CYS A 69 36.54 2.67 4.79
CA CYS A 69 35.64 1.53 4.83
C CYS A 69 36.54 0.32 4.58
N THR A 70 37.16 -0.14 5.66
CA THR A 70 37.91 -1.39 5.69
C THR A 70 37.06 -2.51 5.11
N GLU A 71 37.69 -3.43 4.38
CA GLU A 71 37.14 -4.46 3.49
C GLU A 71 36.15 -5.48 4.12
N HIS A 72 35.58 -5.17 5.29
CA HIS A 72 34.60 -5.96 6.05
C HIS A 72 33.32 -5.19 6.40
N GLU A 73 33.18 -3.93 6.01
CA GLU A 73 32.01 -3.12 6.34
C GLU A 73 30.96 -3.18 5.21
N HIS A 74 29.86 -3.89 5.45
CA HIS A 74 28.72 -3.96 4.54
C HIS A 74 27.87 -2.70 4.70
N CYS A 75 28.03 -1.71 3.81
CA CYS A 75 27.25 -0.48 3.84
C CYS A 75 25.96 -0.60 3.02
N LEU A 76 24.87 0.00 3.49
CA LEU A 76 23.64 0.18 2.72
C LEU A 76 23.88 1.26 1.66
N ASN A 77 24.24 0.84 0.44
CA ASN A 77 24.42 1.73 -0.70
C ASN A 77 23.19 1.61 -1.62
N ILE A 78 22.43 2.70 -1.75
CA ILE A 78 21.28 2.79 -2.65
C ILE A 78 21.71 3.65 -3.83
N ASP A 79 21.86 3.04 -5.01
CA ASP A 79 22.15 3.80 -6.23
C ASP A 79 20.92 4.64 -6.62
N PRO A 80 21.03 5.98 -6.68
CA PRO A 80 19.91 6.84 -7.07
C PRO A 80 19.33 6.48 -8.44
N LYS A 81 20.15 6.04 -9.40
CA LYS A 81 19.69 5.68 -10.76
C LYS A 81 18.86 4.40 -10.73
N ALA A 82 19.35 3.38 -10.02
CA ALA A 82 18.61 2.14 -9.81
C ALA A 82 17.31 2.37 -9.02
N LEU A 83 17.32 3.24 -8.00
CA LEU A 83 16.14 3.58 -7.22
C LEU A 83 15.05 4.23 -8.09
N VAL A 84 15.40 5.18 -8.94
CA VAL A 84 14.44 5.81 -9.86
C VAL A 84 13.87 4.77 -10.84
N GLY A 85 14.73 3.88 -11.36
CA GLY A 85 14.30 2.75 -12.19
C GLY A 85 13.29 1.83 -11.47
N ALA A 86 13.55 1.50 -10.21
CA ALA A 86 12.68 0.68 -9.38
C ALA A 86 11.32 1.36 -9.11
N ILE A 87 11.31 2.67 -8.80
CA ILE A 87 10.06 3.44 -8.61
C ILE A 87 9.22 3.41 -9.89
N ILE A 88 9.83 3.69 -11.05
CA ILE A 88 9.14 3.65 -12.34
C ILE A 88 8.58 2.25 -12.61
N GLY A 89 9.39 1.21 -12.39
CA GLY A 89 8.98 -0.19 -12.55
C GLY A 89 7.77 -0.54 -11.68
N CYS A 90 7.79 -0.17 -10.39
CA CYS A 90 6.67 -0.37 -9.47
C CYS A 90 5.40 0.37 -9.92
N VAL A 91 5.52 1.61 -10.40
CA VAL A 91 4.37 2.38 -10.89
C VAL A 91 3.78 1.75 -12.15
N ILE A 92 4.63 1.34 -13.11
CA ILE A 92 4.19 0.63 -14.32
C ILE A 92 3.48 -0.67 -13.95
N TRP A 93 4.06 -1.44 -13.04
CA TRP A 93 3.46 -2.68 -12.55
C TRP A 93 2.11 -2.44 -11.87
N PHE A 94 2.04 -1.42 -11.02
CA PHE A 94 0.81 -1.03 -10.34
C PHE A 94 -0.30 -0.66 -11.34
N VAL A 95 0.02 0.19 -12.32
CA VAL A 95 -0.92 0.59 -13.38
C VAL A 95 -1.35 -0.62 -14.21
N TYR A 96 -0.43 -1.53 -14.54
CA TYR A 96 -0.75 -2.78 -15.22
C TYR A 96 -1.78 -3.61 -14.45
N LEU A 97 -1.61 -3.78 -13.13
CA LEU A 97 -2.57 -4.50 -12.30
C LEU A 97 -3.95 -3.79 -12.26
N VAL A 98 -3.97 -2.46 -12.17
CA VAL A 98 -5.21 -1.68 -12.23
C VAL A 98 -5.91 -1.85 -13.58
N ILE A 99 -5.17 -1.87 -14.69
CA ILE A 99 -5.73 -2.10 -16.02
C ILE A 99 -6.32 -3.52 -16.13
N LEU A 100 -5.62 -4.53 -15.62
CA LEU A 100 -6.12 -5.90 -15.62
C LEU A 100 -7.40 -6.07 -14.81
N GLU A 101 -7.49 -5.46 -13.63
CA GLU A 101 -8.72 -5.45 -12.82
C GLU A 101 -9.94 -4.94 -13.63
N ARG A 102 -9.71 -3.96 -14.51
CA ARG A 102 -10.76 -3.34 -15.32
C ARG A 102 -11.12 -4.10 -16.58
N ILE A 103 -10.13 -4.64 -17.27
CA ILE A 103 -10.36 -5.30 -18.57
C ILE A 103 -10.84 -6.73 -18.37
N LEU A 104 -10.37 -7.42 -17.32
CA LEU A 104 -10.67 -8.83 -17.15
C LEU A 104 -12.12 -9.06 -16.70
N PRO A 105 -12.79 -10.09 -17.24
CA PRO A 105 -14.10 -10.51 -16.77
C PRO A 105 -14.00 -10.91 -15.30
N CYS A 106 -15.00 -10.51 -14.50
CA CYS A 106 -15.03 -10.77 -13.07
C CYS A 106 -16.44 -11.12 -12.61
N ASP A 107 -16.50 -11.88 -11.53
CA ASP A 107 -17.74 -12.11 -10.81
C ASP A 107 -17.89 -11.07 -9.70
N LEU A 108 -19.12 -10.56 -9.54
CA LEU A 108 -19.48 -9.63 -8.47
C LEU A 108 -19.93 -10.42 -7.25
N VAL A 109 -19.13 -10.38 -6.19
CA VAL A 109 -19.41 -11.06 -4.92
C VAL A 109 -19.85 -10.05 -3.88
N GLN A 110 -20.91 -10.38 -3.14
CA GLN A 110 -21.41 -9.54 -2.05
C GLN A 110 -20.53 -9.72 -0.81
N GLY A 111 -20.00 -8.63 -0.29
CA GLY A 111 -19.20 -8.65 0.94
C GLY A 111 -20.05 -8.60 2.22
N ALA A 112 -19.36 -8.24 3.31
CA ALA A 112 -19.97 -8.18 4.63
C ALA A 112 -21.06 -7.11 4.72
N PRO A 113 -22.10 -7.34 5.55
CA PRO A 113 -23.12 -6.32 5.81
C PRO A 113 -22.49 -5.11 6.50
N LEU A 114 -22.72 -3.91 5.96
CA LEU A 114 -22.32 -2.68 6.62
C LEU A 114 -23.38 -2.22 7.63
N PRO A 115 -22.98 -1.78 8.83
CA PRO A 115 -23.86 -1.02 9.71
C PRO A 115 -24.10 0.36 9.05
N ILE A 116 -25.35 0.62 8.63
CA ILE A 116 -25.72 1.96 8.18
C ILE A 116 -25.71 2.88 9.40
N GLN A 117 -24.77 3.83 9.47
CA GLN A 117 -24.97 5.01 10.29
C GLN A 117 -26.10 5.82 9.63
N GLN A 118 -27.29 5.79 10.24
CA GLN A 118 -28.38 6.67 9.84
C GLN A 118 -27.88 8.12 9.95
N SER A 119 -27.66 8.78 8.83
CA SER A 119 -27.51 10.22 8.79
C SER A 119 -28.78 10.83 9.38
N ASN A 120 -28.63 11.64 10.43
CA ASN A 120 -29.68 12.22 11.26
C ASN A 120 -30.69 13.17 10.53
N THR A 121 -30.81 13.11 9.20
CA THR A 121 -31.65 14.01 8.41
C THR A 121 -33.12 13.61 8.30
N ASP A 122 -33.52 12.38 8.63
CA ASP A 122 -34.92 11.93 8.51
C ASP A 122 -35.49 11.34 9.81
N LYS A 123 -35.36 12.07 10.94
CA LYS A 123 -36.16 11.77 12.15
C LYS A 123 -37.56 12.35 12.04
N LYS A 124 -38.37 11.82 11.12
CA LYS A 124 -39.83 11.82 11.22
C LYS A 124 -40.42 10.88 10.17
N THR A 125 -40.62 9.62 10.55
CA THR A 125 -41.93 8.95 10.49
C THR A 125 -41.78 7.48 10.92
N ASN A 126 -42.62 7.14 11.90
CA ASN A 126 -43.17 5.82 12.21
C ASN A 126 -42.23 4.71 12.69
N ALA A 127 -42.31 4.51 14.01
CA ALA A 127 -41.94 3.28 14.70
C ALA A 127 -42.85 2.12 14.27
N ALA A 128 -42.44 1.40 13.22
CA ALA A 128 -42.83 0.02 12.96
C ALA A 128 -41.78 -0.59 12.02
N GLU A 129 -41.07 -1.61 12.50
CA GLU A 129 -40.08 -2.41 11.75
C GLU A 129 -38.82 -1.69 11.24
N THR A 130 -37.95 -1.24 12.14
CA THR A 130 -36.55 -0.91 11.80
C THR A 130 -35.74 -2.20 11.58
N LYS A 131 -36.03 -2.92 10.49
CA LYS A 131 -35.13 -3.94 9.95
C LYS A 131 -33.93 -3.17 9.41
N ALA A 132 -32.87 -3.01 10.21
CA ALA A 132 -31.65 -2.32 9.82
C ALA A 132 -31.25 -2.79 8.41
N SER A 133 -31.41 -1.92 7.41
CA SER A 133 -31.06 -2.24 6.05
C SER A 133 -29.55 -2.41 6.03
N THR A 134 -29.08 -3.65 6.01
CA THR A 134 -27.65 -3.95 5.91
C THR A 134 -27.27 -3.82 4.45
N SER A 135 -26.86 -2.63 4.03
CA SER A 135 -26.30 -2.44 2.69
C SER A 135 -25.02 -3.27 2.58
N ARG A 136 -24.93 -4.13 1.56
CA ARG A 136 -23.74 -4.93 1.26
C ARG A 136 -23.03 -4.31 0.07
N LEU A 137 -21.71 -4.28 0.13
CA LEU A 137 -20.89 -3.83 -0.99
C LEU A 137 -20.57 -5.02 -1.88
N SER A 138 -20.78 -4.87 -3.18
CA SER A 138 -20.33 -5.83 -4.18
C SER A 138 -18.86 -5.55 -4.53
N TYR A 139 -18.06 -6.61 -4.58
CA TYR A 139 -16.65 -6.60 -4.95
C TYR A 139 -16.44 -7.37 -6.25
N ARG A 140 -15.56 -6.85 -7.11
CA ARG A 140 -15.10 -7.53 -8.33
C ARG A 140 -13.97 -8.47 -7.93
N ILE A 141 -14.10 -9.78 -8.21
CA ILE A 141 -13.05 -10.75 -7.90
C ILE A 141 -12.61 -11.44 -9.19
N ASN A 142 -11.33 -11.28 -9.55
CA ASN A 142 -10.71 -11.92 -10.73
C ASN A 142 -9.25 -12.36 -10.50
N GLY A 143 -8.83 -12.53 -9.24
CA GLY A 143 -7.43 -12.79 -8.89
C GLY A 143 -6.79 -13.99 -9.61
N HIS A 144 -7.51 -15.10 -9.78
CA HIS A 144 -6.98 -16.28 -10.50
C HIS A 144 -6.72 -16.01 -11.98
N LEU A 145 -7.62 -15.31 -12.67
CA LEU A 145 -7.43 -15.01 -14.09
C LEU A 145 -6.29 -14.02 -14.29
N THR A 146 -6.20 -12.99 -13.44
CA THR A 146 -5.08 -12.04 -13.40
C THR A 146 -3.77 -12.78 -13.20
N LEU A 147 -3.69 -13.71 -12.23
CA LEU A 147 -2.50 -14.52 -11.96
C LEU A 147 -2.05 -15.31 -13.20
N TRP A 148 -2.95 -16.08 -13.81
CA TRP A 148 -2.60 -16.91 -14.97
C TRP A 148 -2.18 -16.07 -16.17
N LEU A 149 -2.84 -14.93 -16.41
CA LEU A 149 -2.47 -14.03 -17.49
C LEU A 149 -1.09 -13.41 -17.25
N THR A 150 -0.80 -12.97 -16.03
CA THR A 150 0.51 -12.43 -15.67
C THR A 150 1.61 -13.48 -15.80
N LEU A 151 1.37 -14.73 -15.39
CA LEU A 151 2.34 -15.82 -15.58
C LEU A 151 2.59 -16.12 -17.07
N ALA A 152 1.54 -16.11 -17.89
CA ALA A 152 1.69 -16.27 -19.34
C ALA A 152 2.53 -15.13 -19.93
N ILE A 153 2.22 -13.88 -19.58
CA ILE A 153 2.98 -12.70 -20.04
C ILE A 153 4.44 -12.75 -19.58
N LEU A 154 4.73 -13.16 -18.35
CA LEU A 154 6.13 -13.29 -17.90
C LEU A 154 6.88 -14.41 -18.64
N SER A 155 6.18 -15.45 -19.08
CA SER A 155 6.77 -16.62 -19.76
C SER A 155 7.07 -16.38 -21.24
N ILE A 156 6.22 -15.62 -21.95
CA ILE A 156 6.33 -15.41 -23.41
C ILE A 156 6.29 -13.93 -23.83
N GLY A 157 6.28 -12.99 -22.90
CA GLY A 157 6.00 -11.58 -23.20
C GLY A 157 7.19 -10.77 -23.68
N ARG A 158 8.43 -11.28 -23.61
CA ARG A 158 9.61 -10.54 -24.06
C ARG A 158 9.92 -10.89 -25.53
N PRO A 159 9.65 -9.99 -26.50
CA PRO A 159 10.07 -10.20 -27.87
C PRO A 159 11.59 -10.09 -27.96
N GLN A 160 12.22 -11.06 -28.60
CA GLN A 160 13.62 -11.04 -28.98
C GLN A 160 13.72 -11.07 -30.49
N ILE A 161 14.38 -10.04 -31.03
CA ILE A 161 14.63 -9.91 -32.46
C ILE A 161 16.05 -10.42 -32.69
N GLU A 162 16.16 -11.60 -33.29
CA GLU A 162 17.45 -12.20 -33.62
C GLU A 162 17.75 -11.94 -35.11
N TYR A 163 18.84 -11.23 -35.38
CA TYR A 163 19.32 -11.00 -36.74
C TYR A 163 20.19 -12.18 -37.14
N GLN A 164 19.70 -13.00 -38.06
CA GLN A 164 20.45 -14.13 -38.60
C GLN A 164 21.35 -13.66 -39.76
N ASP A 165 22.58 -14.17 -39.82
CA ASP A 165 23.59 -13.63 -40.73
C ASP A 165 23.28 -13.92 -42.23
N THR A 166 23.55 -12.88 -43.01
CA THR A 166 23.73 -12.71 -44.46
C THR A 166 22.71 -13.20 -45.50
N ASN A 167 21.73 -14.07 -45.22
CA ASN A 167 20.64 -14.36 -46.20
C ASN A 167 19.35 -14.96 -45.61
N ALA A 168 19.22 -15.04 -44.29
CA ALA A 168 18.02 -15.53 -43.62
C ALA A 168 17.38 -14.35 -42.87
N GLY A 169 16.10 -14.08 -43.14
CA GLY A 169 15.38 -12.90 -42.66
C GLY A 169 15.30 -12.76 -41.12
N VAL A 170 14.64 -11.70 -40.68
CA VAL A 170 14.46 -11.40 -39.24
C VAL A 170 13.58 -12.46 -38.57
N ARG A 171 14.09 -13.13 -37.54
CA ARG A 171 13.31 -14.07 -36.73
C ARG A 171 12.91 -13.39 -35.42
N MET A 172 11.60 -13.24 -35.22
CA MET A 172 11.03 -12.81 -33.94
C MET A 172 10.76 -14.04 -33.09
N THR A 173 11.46 -14.16 -31.97
CA THR A 173 11.20 -15.18 -30.94
C THR A 173 10.65 -14.51 -29.69
N PHE A 174 9.91 -15.25 -28.89
CA PHE A 174 9.40 -14.80 -27.60
C PHE A 174 10.13 -15.58 -26.51
N SER A 175 10.64 -14.86 -25.51
CA SER A 175 11.39 -15.43 -24.40
C SER A 175 10.79 -14.99 -23.07
N ALA A 176 11.15 -15.70 -22.00
CA ALA A 176 10.73 -15.36 -20.65
C ALA A 176 11.45 -14.09 -20.16
N TYR A 177 10.77 -13.34 -19.29
CA TYR A 177 11.40 -12.23 -18.59
C TYR A 177 12.46 -12.73 -17.60
N PRO A 178 13.65 -12.12 -17.57
CA PRO A 178 14.70 -12.50 -16.63
C PRO A 178 14.33 -12.04 -15.20
N LEU A 179 13.74 -12.93 -14.40
CA LEU A 179 13.31 -12.63 -13.03
C LEU A 179 14.48 -12.34 -12.07
N HIS A 180 15.69 -12.78 -12.43
CA HIS A 180 16.91 -12.49 -11.68
C HIS A 180 17.18 -10.98 -11.53
N LEU A 181 16.75 -10.14 -12.47
CA LEU A 181 16.91 -8.68 -12.33
C LEU A 181 16.20 -8.14 -11.08
N LEU A 182 15.10 -8.76 -10.65
CA LEU A 182 14.42 -8.35 -9.41
C LEU A 182 15.27 -8.65 -8.17
N SER A 183 16.10 -9.70 -8.22
CA SER A 183 17.01 -10.05 -7.12
C SER A 183 18.22 -9.13 -7.05
N GLU A 184 18.69 -8.61 -8.20
CA GLU A 184 19.81 -7.66 -8.24
C GLU A 184 19.44 -6.31 -7.64
N TYR A 185 18.23 -5.81 -7.92
CA TYR A 185 17.74 -4.51 -7.45
C TYR A 185 16.75 -4.64 -6.28
N TYR A 186 16.88 -5.70 -5.48
CA TYR A 186 15.90 -6.03 -4.44
C TYR A 186 15.79 -4.95 -3.36
N VAL A 187 16.91 -4.34 -2.95
CA VAL A 187 16.95 -3.30 -1.91
C VAL A 187 16.29 -2.02 -2.39
N GLU A 188 16.57 -1.61 -3.63
CA GLU A 188 15.96 -0.46 -4.30
C GLU A 188 14.46 -0.68 -4.49
N LEU A 189 14.04 -1.90 -4.83
CA LEU A 189 12.63 -2.28 -4.95
C LEU A 189 11.91 -2.20 -3.60
N ALA A 190 12.53 -2.63 -2.51
CA ALA A 190 12.00 -2.49 -1.16
C ALA A 190 11.83 -1.01 -0.78
N ALA A 191 12.84 -0.18 -1.03
CA ALA A 191 12.75 1.26 -0.78
C ALA A 191 11.65 1.93 -1.64
N ALA A 192 11.54 1.56 -2.92
CA ALA A 192 10.52 2.09 -3.83
C ALA A 192 9.10 1.71 -3.40
N THR A 193 8.88 0.46 -2.99
CA THR A 193 7.56 0.00 -2.52
C THR A 193 7.16 0.65 -1.19
N VAL A 194 8.11 0.81 -0.25
CA VAL A 194 7.90 1.58 0.99
C VAL A 194 7.51 3.03 0.67
N ALA A 195 8.20 3.69 -0.26
CA ALA A 195 7.85 5.04 -0.67
C ALA A 195 6.44 5.12 -1.30
N LEU A 196 6.11 4.21 -2.22
CA LEU A 196 4.81 4.17 -2.88
C LEU A 196 3.65 3.90 -1.92
N THR A 197 3.80 2.94 -1.02
CA THR A 197 2.79 2.62 0.00
C THR A 197 2.58 3.77 0.99
N THR A 198 3.66 4.46 1.38
CA THR A 198 3.58 5.66 2.22
C THR A 198 2.83 6.78 1.51
N LEU A 199 3.17 7.05 0.24
CA LEU A 199 2.48 8.07 -0.57
C LEU A 199 1.00 7.74 -0.78
N LEU A 200 0.68 6.47 -1.05
CA LEU A 200 -0.70 6.02 -1.21
C LEU A 200 -1.49 6.16 0.09
N SER A 201 -0.90 5.83 1.24
CA SER A 201 -1.52 6.02 2.55
C SER A 201 -1.84 7.49 2.83
N ILE A 202 -0.87 8.39 2.57
CA ILE A 202 -1.06 9.85 2.68
C ILE A 202 -2.20 10.32 1.78
N TRP A 203 -2.23 9.87 0.53
CA TRP A 203 -3.26 10.24 -0.43
C TRP A 203 -4.66 9.77 0.01
N LEU A 204 -4.80 8.52 0.47
CA LEU A 204 -6.05 7.97 0.98
C LEU A 204 -6.53 8.73 2.23
N TYR A 205 -5.61 9.08 3.13
CA TYR A 205 -5.93 9.86 4.31
C TYR A 205 -6.42 11.27 3.96
N ILE A 206 -5.76 11.99 3.06
CA ILE A 206 -6.22 13.31 2.60
C ILE A 206 -7.58 13.23 1.90
N LYS A 207 -7.78 12.19 1.07
CA LYS A 207 -9.05 11.94 0.39
C LYS A 207 -10.21 11.74 1.38
N SER A 208 -9.94 11.13 2.54
CA SER A 208 -10.93 10.90 3.60
C SER A 208 -11.61 12.16 4.17
N PHE A 209 -11.02 13.33 3.97
CA PHE A 209 -11.58 14.60 4.43
C PHE A 209 -12.54 15.24 3.42
N HIS A 210 -12.48 14.84 2.16
CA HIS A 210 -13.22 15.48 1.08
C HIS A 210 -14.52 14.77 0.72
N ALA A 211 -14.73 13.53 1.16
CA ALA A 211 -15.92 12.74 0.88
C ALA A 211 -16.83 12.62 2.11
N ASN A 212 -18.16 12.62 1.90
CA ASN A 212 -19.14 12.13 2.88
C ASN A 212 -19.05 10.58 2.98
N ALA A 213 -17.85 10.07 3.23
CA ALA A 213 -17.57 8.66 3.30
C ALA A 213 -18.17 8.08 4.58
N LEU A 214 -18.60 6.81 4.50
CA LEU A 214 -18.87 6.03 5.70
C LEU A 214 -17.56 5.95 6.47
N LEU A 215 -17.56 6.39 7.72
CA LEU A 215 -16.36 6.44 8.55
C LEU A 215 -16.18 5.11 9.28
N ALA A 216 -14.93 4.64 9.36
CA ALA A 216 -14.61 3.47 10.15
C ALA A 216 -14.74 3.84 11.64
N THR A 217 -15.31 2.94 12.44
CA THR A 217 -15.40 3.13 13.90
C THR A 217 -14.01 3.31 14.51
N GLY A 218 -13.00 2.57 14.04
CA GLY A 218 -11.61 2.68 14.47
C GLY A 218 -10.86 3.94 14.01
N GLY A 219 -11.35 4.64 12.98
CA GLY A 219 -10.71 5.81 12.37
C GLY A 219 -11.32 7.15 12.79
N CYS A 220 -12.11 7.17 13.86
CA CYS A 220 -12.78 8.35 14.43
C CYS A 220 -12.42 8.55 15.91
N SER A 221 -11.15 8.33 16.27
CA SER A 221 -10.67 8.49 17.66
C SER A 221 -10.48 9.95 18.07
N GLY A 222 -10.30 10.85 17.10
CA GLY A 222 -9.96 12.26 17.32
C GLY A 222 -8.44 12.52 17.38
N TYR A 223 -7.61 11.47 17.31
CA TYR A 223 -6.16 11.57 17.21
C TYR A 223 -5.70 11.30 15.77
N HIS A 224 -5.20 12.34 15.08
CA HIS A 224 -4.82 12.25 13.66
C HIS A 224 -3.84 11.13 13.32
N VAL A 225 -2.85 10.85 14.17
CA VAL A 225 -1.85 9.80 13.92
C VAL A 225 -2.47 8.41 14.02
N TYR A 226 -3.37 8.19 14.98
CA TYR A 226 -4.07 6.93 15.14
C TYR A 226 -5.10 6.73 14.02
N ASP A 227 -5.84 7.77 13.66
CA ASP A 227 -6.81 7.74 12.56
C ASP A 227 -6.12 7.54 11.18
N PHE A 228 -4.89 8.04 11.02
CA PHE A 228 -4.05 7.75 9.85
C PHE A 228 -3.66 6.26 9.79
N TYR A 229 -3.22 5.69 10.92
CA TYR A 229 -2.80 4.29 11.01
C TYR A 229 -3.97 3.32 10.79
N MET A 230 -5.13 3.58 11.41
CA MET A 230 -6.31 2.72 11.28
C MET A 230 -7.04 2.90 9.94
N GLY A 231 -6.88 4.06 9.30
CA GLY A 231 -7.65 4.44 8.12
C GLY A 231 -9.05 4.96 8.48
N ARG A 232 -9.36 6.16 7.99
CA ARG A 232 -10.59 6.89 8.34
C ARG A 232 -11.82 6.47 7.53
N GLU A 233 -11.68 6.22 6.22
CA GLU A 233 -12.80 5.78 5.37
C GLU A 233 -13.07 4.28 5.56
N LEU A 234 -14.33 3.92 5.83
CA LEU A 234 -14.83 2.55 5.81
C LEU A 234 -15.00 2.12 4.34
N ASN A 235 -13.93 1.55 3.80
CA ASN A 235 -13.78 1.13 2.40
C ASN A 235 -13.64 2.31 1.40
N PRO A 236 -12.43 2.90 1.30
CA PRO A 236 -12.19 3.96 0.34
C PRO A 236 -12.41 3.43 -1.08
N ARG A 237 -13.28 4.08 -1.83
CA ARG A 237 -13.49 3.83 -3.26
C ARG A 237 -12.92 4.96 -4.10
N SER A 238 -12.28 4.64 -5.21
CA SER A 238 -11.89 5.62 -6.23
C SER A 238 -12.51 5.27 -7.58
N LEU A 239 -12.39 6.19 -8.54
CA LEU A 239 -12.71 5.97 -9.95
C LEU A 239 -14.17 5.48 -10.14
N ALA A 240 -15.09 6.44 -10.04
CA ALA A 240 -16.54 6.27 -10.17
C ALA A 240 -17.14 5.26 -9.17
N ASN A 241 -16.68 5.25 -7.91
CA ASN A 241 -17.16 4.35 -6.83
C ASN A 241 -17.11 2.85 -7.15
N THR A 242 -16.30 2.46 -8.13
CA THR A 242 -16.19 1.07 -8.58
C THR A 242 -14.86 0.45 -8.18
N PHE A 243 -13.81 1.26 -7.97
CA PHE A 243 -12.53 0.75 -7.50
C PHE A 243 -12.50 0.66 -5.98
N ASP A 244 -12.38 -0.54 -5.44
CA ASP A 244 -12.17 -0.79 -4.03
C ASP A 244 -10.67 -0.97 -3.75
N TRP A 245 -10.03 0.02 -3.10
CA TRP A 245 -8.60 -0.06 -2.78
C TRP A 245 -8.24 -1.27 -1.89
N PRO A 246 -9.04 -1.62 -0.85
CA PRO A 246 -8.71 -2.75 0.01
C PRO A 246 -8.77 -4.09 -0.71
N SER A 247 -9.79 -4.32 -1.55
CA SER A 247 -9.90 -5.59 -2.28
C SER A 247 -8.90 -5.73 -3.42
N PHE A 248 -8.34 -4.62 -3.90
CA PHE A 248 -7.26 -4.64 -4.89
C PHE A 248 -5.89 -4.92 -4.24
N ALA A 249 -5.68 -4.41 -3.03
CA ALA A 249 -4.40 -4.56 -2.31
C ALA A 249 -4.28 -5.88 -1.52
N GLY A 250 -5.41 -6.50 -1.14
CA GLY A 250 -5.46 -7.78 -0.41
C GLY A 250 -5.48 -8.99 -1.32
#